data_AF-A0A954DJD6-F1
#
_entry.id   AF-A0A954DJD6-F1
#
_cell.length_a   1.000
_cell.length_b   1.000
_cell.length_c   1.000
_cell.angle_alpha   90.00
_cell.angle_beta   90.00
_cell.angle_gamma   90.00
#
_symmetry.space_group_name_H-M   'P 1'
#
loop_
_entity.id
_entity.type
_entity.pdbx_description
1 polymer ?
#
loop_
_entity_poly.entity_id
_entity_poly.type
_entity_poly.pdbx_seq_one_letter_code
_entity_poly.pdbx_strand_id
1 'polypeptide(L)'
;MMPLVAPPSQEGTTVAPGALAATLARAKPGEAFLLSPGVHPGPITIEKPVSIWGPRDAVVRSTGVGTTIAVESPNVRLLGFTVDGSGSRFDLTDAAVRVRASDVEVRGLHIRGALFGILVELAERVRIAGNFVEGTGQEAFGLRGDGIRFWEVKDSTIEDNRILHARDVVVWYSSGNSIVRNDIQGCRYGTHFMYSHENRIEDNRYQKNVVGIFVMYSHDVTLRRNLLARCSGAAGIGLGVKESGNLEVIENAFLANTTSVYLDTSPLDRGHVNHFARNHFRMSEVAVGFHSSPNRNHFEGNTLQDNARQVSVGGGGDAIGATWTGNCWNDYQGYDLDGDGIGDVPYELRSLSGELVGKKPELAFFRGSPALGMVDVVARVVPLFAPKRLLVDPEPRMNAVPLEWFDAR
;
A
#
# COMPACT_ATOMS: atom_id res chain seq x y z
N MET A 1 2.56 -4.53 26.63
CA MET A 1 4.01 -4.25 26.57
C MET A 1 4.59 -5.24 25.58
N MET A 2 5.17 -4.80 24.45
CA MET A 2 5.89 -5.75 23.59
C MET A 2 7.11 -6.25 24.36
N PRO A 3 7.39 -7.56 24.37
CA PRO A 3 8.54 -8.11 25.08
C PRO A 3 9.84 -7.54 24.54
N LEU A 4 10.83 -7.38 25.42
CA LEU A 4 12.18 -6.95 25.06
C LEU A 4 12.76 -7.95 24.05
N VAL A 5 13.08 -7.47 22.85
CA VAL A 5 13.62 -8.32 21.79
C VAL A 5 15.14 -8.34 21.90
N ALA A 6 15.69 -9.34 22.60
CA ALA A 6 17.12 -9.53 22.73
C ALA A 6 17.73 -10.09 21.42
N PRO A 7 19.00 -9.80 21.11
CA PRO A 7 19.73 -10.54 20.09
C PRO A 7 19.85 -12.03 20.47
N PRO A 8 19.91 -12.96 19.50
CA PRO A 8 19.90 -14.42 19.76
C PRO A 8 21.04 -14.94 20.65
N SER A 9 22.14 -14.21 20.74
CA SER A 9 23.35 -14.66 21.43
C SER A 9 24.21 -13.44 21.81
N GLN A 10 24.12 -12.98 23.07
CA GLN A 10 25.22 -12.39 23.86
C GLN A 10 24.70 -11.70 25.13
N GLU A 11 25.43 -11.88 26.24
CA GLU A 11 25.48 -10.91 27.32
C GLU A 11 26.10 -9.62 26.76
N GLY A 12 25.26 -8.62 26.47
CA GLY A 12 25.73 -7.34 25.93
C GLY A 12 26.37 -6.46 27.00
N THR A 13 27.34 -5.65 26.62
CA THR A 13 27.88 -4.60 27.50
C THR A 13 26.78 -3.59 27.78
N THR A 14 26.48 -3.35 29.05
CA THR A 14 25.47 -2.34 29.43
C THR A 14 26.01 -0.93 29.20
N VAL A 15 25.24 -0.10 28.53
CA VAL A 15 25.58 1.28 28.15
C VAL A 15 24.67 2.23 28.91
N ALA A 16 25.26 3.05 29.78
CA ALA A 16 24.54 4.10 30.49
C ALA A 16 24.23 5.30 29.57
N PRO A 17 23.18 6.09 29.88
CA PRO A 17 22.91 7.38 29.24
C PRO A 17 24.18 8.24 29.09
N GLY A 18 24.41 8.78 27.90
CA GLY A 18 25.57 9.62 27.58
C GLY A 18 26.85 8.86 27.19
N ALA A 19 26.92 7.54 27.36
CA ALA A 19 28.12 6.76 27.01
C ALA A 19 28.09 6.18 25.58
N LEU A 20 26.92 6.13 24.93
CA LEU A 20 26.70 5.40 23.68
C LEU A 20 27.70 5.74 22.57
N ALA A 21 27.88 7.03 22.24
CA ALA A 21 28.80 7.45 21.19
C ALA A 21 30.25 7.03 21.46
N ALA A 22 30.72 7.23 22.71
CA ALA A 22 32.07 6.85 23.12
C ALA A 22 32.28 5.32 23.11
N THR A 23 31.25 4.56 23.49
CA THR A 23 31.25 3.09 23.44
C THR A 23 31.34 2.60 21.99
N LEU A 24 30.53 3.13 21.08
CA LEU A 24 30.56 2.74 19.66
C LEU A 24 31.92 3.04 19.00
N ALA A 25 32.53 4.17 19.33
CA ALA A 25 33.87 4.53 18.83
C ALA A 25 34.93 3.47 19.20
N ARG A 26 34.80 2.84 20.37
CA ARG A 26 35.74 1.81 20.89
C ARG A 26 35.28 0.37 20.62
N ALA A 27 34.06 0.19 20.11
CA ALA A 27 33.48 -1.12 19.87
C ALA A 27 34.35 -1.96 18.93
N LYS A 28 34.32 -3.27 19.13
CA LYS A 28 34.87 -4.26 18.20
C LYS A 28 33.76 -4.87 17.36
N PRO A 29 34.06 -5.31 16.12
CA PRO A 29 33.12 -6.09 15.31
C PRO A 29 32.52 -7.27 16.11
N GLY A 30 31.20 -7.43 16.02
CA GLY A 30 30.43 -8.50 16.64
C GLY A 30 29.99 -8.26 18.09
N GLU A 31 30.30 -7.11 18.69
CA GLU A 31 29.88 -6.78 20.05
C GLU A 31 28.40 -6.40 20.13
N ALA A 32 27.77 -6.72 21.27
CA ALA A 32 26.41 -6.34 21.61
C ALA A 32 26.39 -5.31 22.76
N PHE A 33 25.51 -4.31 22.64
CA PHE A 33 25.33 -3.23 23.60
C PHE A 33 23.88 -3.18 24.09
N LEU A 34 23.69 -3.30 25.41
CA LEU A 34 22.40 -3.14 26.07
C LEU A 34 22.26 -1.69 26.56
N LEU A 35 21.35 -0.92 25.97
CA LEU A 35 21.05 0.43 26.44
C LEU A 35 20.30 0.36 27.77
N SER A 36 20.85 0.99 28.81
CA SER A 36 20.09 1.24 30.04
C SER A 36 18.95 2.23 29.76
N PRO A 37 17.82 2.14 30.50
CA PRO A 37 16.78 3.15 30.49
C PRO A 37 17.32 4.58 30.63
N GLY A 38 16.74 5.52 29.89
CA GLY A 38 17.14 6.93 29.89
C GLY A 38 17.55 7.44 28.51
N VAL A 39 18.02 8.68 28.48
CA VAL A 39 18.30 9.41 27.24
C VAL A 39 19.75 9.20 26.80
N HIS A 40 19.94 8.63 25.62
CA HIS A 40 21.20 8.53 24.92
C HIS A 40 21.25 9.62 23.85
N PRO A 41 22.12 10.65 23.98
CA PRO A 41 22.19 11.71 22.99
C PRO A 41 22.66 11.18 21.63
N GLY A 42 21.91 11.49 20.58
CA GLY A 42 22.38 11.45 19.19
C GLY A 42 22.99 12.79 18.76
N PRO A 43 23.41 12.94 17.49
CA PRO A 43 23.45 11.88 16.47
C PRO A 43 24.57 10.86 16.74
N ILE A 44 24.37 9.63 16.28
CA ILE A 44 25.40 8.57 16.31
C ILE A 44 25.57 7.94 14.93
N THR A 45 26.81 7.52 14.62
CA THR A 45 27.14 6.75 13.42
C THR A 45 27.67 5.38 13.84
N ILE A 46 27.14 4.33 13.22
CA ILE A 46 27.51 2.93 13.46
C ILE A 46 28.32 2.45 12.26
N GLU A 47 29.65 2.46 12.42
CA GLU A 47 30.61 2.10 11.37
C GLU A 47 31.15 0.67 11.51
N LYS A 48 30.73 -0.06 12.55
CA LYS A 48 31.16 -1.43 12.86
C LYS A 48 29.95 -2.35 12.98
N PRO A 49 30.09 -3.65 12.64
CA PRO A 49 29.00 -4.61 12.76
C PRO A 49 28.73 -4.88 14.23
N VAL A 50 27.68 -4.28 14.80
CA VAL A 50 27.35 -4.38 16.22
C VAL A 50 25.85 -4.57 16.41
N SER A 51 25.46 -5.13 17.55
CA SER A 51 24.06 -5.19 17.96
C SER A 51 23.79 -4.18 19.06
N ILE A 52 22.81 -3.30 18.88
CA ILE A 52 22.32 -2.39 19.92
C ILE A 52 20.90 -2.81 20.24
N TRP A 53 20.63 -3.04 21.52
CA TRP A 53 19.31 -3.40 21.98
C TRP A 53 18.99 -2.74 23.31
N GLY A 54 17.71 -2.58 23.62
CA GLY A 54 17.30 -1.96 24.87
C GLY A 54 15.80 -1.93 25.04
N PRO A 55 15.33 -1.67 26.27
CA PRO A 55 13.92 -1.47 26.54
C PRO A 55 13.41 -0.18 25.89
N ARG A 56 12.08 -0.05 25.78
CA ARG A 56 11.44 1.09 25.12
C ARG A 56 11.75 2.43 25.79
N ASP A 57 12.11 2.44 27.07
CA ASP A 57 12.53 3.61 27.84
C ASP A 57 14.03 3.95 27.70
N ALA A 58 14.81 3.14 26.98
CA ALA A 58 16.07 3.60 26.40
C ALA A 58 15.75 4.44 25.13
N VAL A 59 16.11 5.72 25.16
CA VAL A 59 15.73 6.69 24.13
C VAL A 59 16.98 7.28 23.49
N VAL A 60 17.23 6.97 22.22
CA VAL A 60 18.23 7.69 21.42
C VAL A 60 17.59 8.97 20.90
N ARG A 61 18.01 10.13 21.41
CA ARG A 61 17.34 11.41 21.16
C ARG A 61 18.14 12.32 20.24
N SER A 62 17.47 12.87 19.25
CA SER A 62 18.03 13.87 18.34
C SER A 62 18.37 15.19 19.04
N THR A 63 19.36 15.91 18.49
CA THR A 63 19.62 17.32 18.81
C THR A 63 18.76 18.29 17.98
N GLY A 64 17.88 17.78 17.10
CA GLY A 64 17.11 18.56 16.14
C GLY A 64 17.85 18.88 14.85
N VAL A 65 19.01 18.26 14.62
CA VAL A 65 19.85 18.44 13.43
C VAL A 65 20.27 17.08 12.89
N GLY A 66 20.10 16.85 11.59
CA GLY A 66 20.60 15.68 10.90
C GLY A 66 19.87 14.38 11.22
N THR A 67 20.48 13.27 10.81
CA THR A 67 19.98 11.92 11.12
C THR A 67 20.37 11.51 12.53
N THR A 68 19.44 10.94 13.30
CA THR A 68 19.67 10.57 14.71
C THR A 68 20.56 9.33 14.85
N ILE A 69 20.32 8.30 14.04
CA ILE A 69 21.17 7.10 13.95
C ILE A 69 21.50 6.83 12.48
N ALA A 70 22.79 6.89 12.12
CA ALA A 70 23.29 6.47 10.82
C ALA A 70 23.97 5.10 10.92
N VAL A 71 23.54 4.14 10.12
CA VAL A 71 24.12 2.79 10.02
C VAL A 71 24.89 2.70 8.70
N GLU A 72 26.20 2.61 8.79
CA GLU A 72 27.13 2.59 7.65
C GLU A 72 27.92 1.27 7.57
N SER A 73 27.57 0.29 8.41
CA SER A 73 28.23 -1.02 8.51
C SER A 73 27.24 -2.16 8.31
N PRO A 74 27.62 -3.24 7.61
CA PRO A 74 26.74 -4.40 7.45
C PRO A 74 26.61 -5.16 8.77
N ASN A 75 25.68 -6.11 8.85
CA ASN A 75 25.48 -6.98 10.02
C ASN A 75 25.17 -6.21 11.33
N VAL A 76 24.56 -5.03 11.21
CA VAL A 76 24.10 -4.24 12.36
C VAL A 76 22.69 -4.66 12.75
N ARG A 77 22.42 -4.71 14.06
CA ARG A 77 21.08 -4.96 14.60
C ARG A 77 20.67 -3.86 15.56
N LEU A 78 19.50 -3.26 15.34
CA LEU A 78 18.89 -2.26 16.22
C LEU A 78 17.58 -2.82 16.76
N LEU A 79 17.50 -3.08 18.08
CA LEU A 79 16.42 -3.89 18.66
C LEU A 79 15.72 -3.21 19.87
N GLY A 80 14.40 -3.00 19.76
CA GLY A 80 13.49 -2.75 20.90
C GLY A 80 13.39 -1.33 21.49
N PHE A 81 14.39 -0.47 21.29
CA PHE A 81 14.46 0.84 21.96
C PHE A 81 13.72 1.97 21.20
N THR A 82 13.65 3.17 21.78
CA THR A 82 13.00 4.33 21.16
C THR A 82 14.02 5.23 20.46
N VAL A 83 13.68 5.74 19.27
CA VAL A 83 14.39 6.84 18.60
C VAL A 83 13.47 8.06 18.56
N ASP A 84 13.93 9.16 19.12
CA ASP A 84 13.13 10.36 19.40
C ASP A 84 13.69 11.55 18.64
N GLY A 85 13.07 11.87 17.51
CA GLY A 85 13.41 13.01 16.67
C GLY A 85 14.36 12.72 15.51
N SER A 86 14.49 13.73 14.67
CA SER A 86 15.53 13.93 13.65
C SER A 86 15.69 15.44 13.43
N GLY A 87 16.56 15.83 12.50
CA GLY A 87 16.48 17.15 11.88
C GLY A 87 15.24 17.30 10.98
N SER A 88 15.08 18.49 10.42
CA SER A 88 13.89 18.88 9.64
C SER A 88 14.16 19.14 8.16
N ARG A 89 15.33 18.74 7.64
CA ARG A 89 15.66 18.97 6.23
C ARG A 89 15.13 17.87 5.32
N PHE A 90 14.23 18.25 4.42
CA PHE A 90 13.69 17.37 3.38
C PHE A 90 14.72 16.98 2.33
N ASP A 91 15.59 17.91 1.99
CA ASP A 91 16.59 17.76 0.93
C ASP A 91 17.78 16.90 1.34
N LEU A 92 18.07 16.83 2.65
CA LEU A 92 19.04 15.88 3.22
C LEU A 92 18.39 14.59 3.76
N THR A 93 17.07 14.49 3.67
CA THR A 93 16.28 13.36 4.20
C THR A 93 16.63 13.03 5.66
N ASP A 94 16.60 14.03 6.54
CA ASP A 94 16.93 13.86 7.96
C ASP A 94 16.02 12.79 8.61
N ALA A 95 16.60 11.65 8.99
CA ALA A 95 15.86 10.49 9.46
C ALA A 95 16.12 10.17 10.95
N ALA A 96 15.19 9.46 11.58
CA ALA A 96 15.46 8.85 12.88
C ALA A 96 16.52 7.75 12.73
N VAL A 97 16.35 6.87 11.75
CA VAL A 97 17.32 5.82 11.41
C VAL A 97 17.58 5.87 9.91
N ARG A 98 18.85 6.04 9.52
CA ARG A 98 19.31 5.85 8.14
C ARG A 98 20.19 4.61 8.07
N VAL A 99 19.93 3.74 7.12
CA VAL A 99 20.68 2.52 6.85
C VAL A 99 21.25 2.59 5.45
N ARG A 100 22.57 2.57 5.35
CA ARG A 100 23.32 2.51 4.09
C ARG A 100 24.30 1.34 4.10
N ALA A 101 23.77 0.16 4.44
CA ALA A 101 24.53 -1.08 4.51
C ALA A 101 23.60 -2.29 4.43
N SER A 102 24.15 -3.42 3.97
CA SER A 102 23.44 -4.69 3.80
C SER A 102 23.41 -5.54 5.06
N ASP A 103 22.53 -6.54 5.11
CA ASP A 103 22.45 -7.49 6.22
C ASP A 103 22.12 -6.81 7.57
N VAL A 104 21.28 -5.78 7.53
CA VAL A 104 20.87 -4.97 8.70
C VAL A 104 19.49 -5.39 9.18
N GLU A 105 19.31 -5.48 10.50
CA GLU A 105 18.02 -5.70 11.13
C GLU A 105 17.62 -4.48 11.98
N VAL A 106 16.49 -3.87 11.68
CA VAL A 106 15.86 -2.84 12.52
C VAL A 106 14.54 -3.40 13.00
N ARG A 107 14.48 -3.78 14.29
CA ARG A 107 13.37 -4.56 14.82
C ARG A 107 12.82 -4.04 16.14
N GLY A 108 11.50 -3.90 16.23
CA GLY A 108 10.84 -3.53 17.47
C GLY A 108 11.14 -2.12 17.96
N LEU A 109 11.69 -1.24 17.12
CA LEU A 109 11.93 0.14 17.50
C LEU A 109 10.61 0.92 17.62
N HIS A 110 10.62 1.94 18.48
CA HIS A 110 9.61 2.98 18.48
C HIS A 110 10.21 4.27 17.94
N ILE A 111 9.69 4.75 16.81
CA ILE A 111 10.18 5.96 16.16
C ILE A 111 9.08 7.01 16.24
N ARG A 112 9.44 8.19 16.74
CA ARG A 112 8.54 9.33 16.89
C ARG A 112 9.28 10.65 16.71
N GLY A 113 8.53 11.70 16.39
CA GLY A 113 9.06 13.07 16.31
C GLY A 113 10.07 13.29 15.18
N ALA A 114 10.23 12.33 14.27
CA ALA A 114 11.18 12.40 13.17
C ALA A 114 10.49 12.81 11.87
N LEU A 115 11.22 13.55 11.02
CA LEU A 115 10.76 13.90 9.69
C LEU A 115 10.67 12.64 8.82
N PHE A 116 11.77 11.90 8.68
CA PHE A 116 11.79 10.57 8.08
C PHE A 116 11.99 9.52 9.18
N GLY A 117 11.21 8.43 9.16
CA GLY A 117 11.31 7.38 10.17
C GLY A 117 12.54 6.49 9.95
N ILE A 118 12.38 5.47 9.09
CA ILE A 118 13.45 4.56 8.70
C ILE A 118 13.76 4.75 7.22
N LEU A 119 14.96 5.23 6.92
CA LEU A 119 15.48 5.39 5.58
C LEU A 119 16.49 4.28 5.30
N VAL A 120 16.30 3.53 4.22
CA VAL A 120 17.23 2.50 3.74
C VAL A 120 17.65 2.84 2.32
N GLU A 121 18.95 2.93 2.09
CA GLU A 121 19.54 3.38 0.83
C GLU A 121 20.66 2.43 0.40
N LEU A 122 20.70 2.07 -0.89
CA LEU A 122 21.82 1.35 -1.50
C LEU A 122 22.20 0.06 -0.73
N ALA A 123 21.19 -0.74 -0.39
CA ALA A 123 21.35 -1.87 0.52
C ALA A 123 20.62 -3.12 0.03
N GLU A 124 21.01 -4.27 0.58
CA GLU A 124 20.35 -5.55 0.33
C GLU A 124 20.22 -6.36 1.61
N ARG A 125 19.25 -7.29 1.66
CA ARG A 125 19.01 -8.16 2.82
C ARG A 125 18.79 -7.38 4.12
N VAL A 126 18.05 -6.27 4.02
CA VAL A 126 17.64 -5.46 5.18
C VAL A 126 16.28 -5.95 5.68
N ARG A 127 16.15 -6.10 7.00
CA ARG A 127 14.91 -6.51 7.65
C ARG A 127 14.40 -5.40 8.56
N ILE A 128 13.27 -4.80 8.19
CA ILE A 128 12.56 -3.80 8.99
C ILE A 128 11.32 -4.48 9.58
N ALA A 129 11.41 -4.93 10.84
CA ALA A 129 10.42 -5.84 11.43
C ALA A 129 9.79 -5.31 12.73
N GLY A 130 8.46 -5.36 12.87
CA GLY A 130 7.81 -5.13 14.17
C GLY A 130 7.99 -3.71 14.74
N ASN A 131 8.37 -2.73 13.92
CA ASN A 131 8.60 -1.36 14.38
C ASN A 131 7.28 -0.60 14.49
N PHE A 132 7.24 0.37 15.40
CA PHE A 132 6.16 1.35 15.47
C PHE A 132 6.69 2.71 15.04
N VAL A 133 6.23 3.21 13.89
CA VAL A 133 6.63 4.51 13.32
C VAL A 133 5.45 5.48 13.38
N GLU A 134 5.60 6.51 14.21
CA GLU A 134 4.65 7.61 14.32
C GLU A 134 5.19 8.83 13.56
N GLY A 135 4.59 9.11 12.41
CA GLY A 135 4.89 10.29 11.61
C GLY A 135 4.45 11.58 12.31
N THR A 136 4.88 12.72 11.79
CA THR A 136 4.65 14.04 12.42
C THR A 136 3.18 14.47 12.49
N GLY A 137 2.28 13.82 11.74
CA GLY A 137 0.84 14.11 11.80
C GLY A 137 0.41 15.47 11.25
N GLN A 138 1.30 16.20 10.57
CA GLN A 138 0.99 17.50 9.96
C GLN A 138 -0.27 17.44 9.08
N GLU A 139 -1.13 18.46 9.10
CA GLU A 139 -2.37 18.45 8.32
C GLU A 139 -2.09 18.38 6.81
N ALA A 140 -1.17 19.22 6.34
CA ALA A 140 -0.70 19.17 4.97
C ALA A 140 0.23 17.96 4.77
N PHE A 141 -0.26 16.94 4.04
CA PHE A 141 0.52 15.72 3.75
C PHE A 141 1.90 16.00 3.14
N GLY A 142 2.06 17.05 2.34
CA GLY A 142 3.34 17.43 1.74
C GLY A 142 4.40 17.87 2.76
N LEU A 143 3.98 18.31 3.95
CA LEU A 143 4.86 18.71 5.06
C LEU A 143 5.18 17.56 6.02
N ARG A 144 4.65 16.36 5.77
CA ARG A 144 5.09 15.14 6.44
C ARG A 144 6.29 14.57 5.69
N GLY A 145 7.20 13.90 6.40
CA GLY A 145 8.18 13.02 5.77
C GLY A 145 7.70 11.56 5.78
N ASP A 146 8.53 10.67 5.24
CA ASP A 146 8.13 9.28 5.01
C ASP A 146 8.33 8.43 6.27
N GLY A 147 7.44 7.47 6.49
CA GLY A 147 7.54 6.57 7.63
C GLY A 147 8.66 5.57 7.46
N ILE A 148 8.65 4.87 6.32
CA ILE A 148 9.73 4.00 5.87
C ILE A 148 10.01 4.32 4.40
N ARG A 149 11.28 4.44 4.03
CA ARG A 149 11.69 4.65 2.64
C ARG A 149 12.79 3.67 2.27
N PHE A 150 12.55 2.91 1.21
CA PHE A 150 13.55 2.16 0.46
C PHE A 150 13.92 2.95 -0.81
N TRP A 151 15.22 3.17 -0.99
CA TRP A 151 15.81 3.76 -2.18
C TRP A 151 16.94 2.86 -2.67
N GLU A 152 16.78 2.26 -3.85
CA GLU A 152 17.77 1.31 -4.39
C GLU A 152 18.07 0.15 -3.44
N VAL A 153 16.99 -0.51 -2.97
CA VAL A 153 17.05 -1.63 -2.02
C VAL A 153 16.60 -2.94 -2.66
N LYS A 154 17.32 -4.03 -2.38
CA LYS A 154 17.04 -5.36 -2.94
C LYS A 154 16.90 -6.44 -1.88
N ASP A 155 16.16 -7.49 -2.20
CA ASP A 155 16.05 -8.72 -1.39
C ASP A 155 15.78 -8.45 0.11
N SER A 156 14.98 -7.42 0.38
CA SER A 156 14.75 -6.89 1.72
C SER A 156 13.29 -7.01 2.11
N THR A 157 13.02 -6.90 3.41
CA THR A 157 11.69 -7.13 3.97
C THR A 157 11.24 -5.99 4.88
N ILE A 158 10.02 -5.51 4.67
CA ILE A 158 9.27 -4.64 5.58
C ILE A 158 8.12 -5.48 6.13
N GLU A 159 8.19 -5.91 7.39
CA GLU A 159 7.17 -6.80 7.95
C GLU A 159 6.70 -6.45 9.37
N ASP A 160 5.43 -6.77 9.64
CA ASP A 160 4.84 -6.65 10.98
C ASP A 160 4.95 -5.24 11.59
N ASN A 161 5.15 -4.20 10.77
CA ASN A 161 5.30 -2.83 11.24
C ASN A 161 3.94 -2.15 11.38
N ARG A 162 3.85 -1.23 12.34
CA ARG A 162 2.73 -0.29 12.45
C ARG A 162 3.20 1.12 12.11
N ILE A 163 2.59 1.73 11.11
CA ILE A 163 2.99 3.04 10.58
C ILE A 163 1.78 3.96 10.58
N LEU A 164 1.87 5.06 11.33
CA LEU A 164 0.76 6.00 11.51
C LEU A 164 1.17 7.41 11.07
N HIS A 165 0.27 8.11 10.39
CA HIS A 165 0.35 9.56 10.20
C HIS A 165 1.64 10.07 9.55
N ALA A 166 2.29 9.22 8.73
CA ALA A 166 3.41 9.61 7.89
C ALA A 166 2.91 10.24 6.58
N ARG A 167 3.86 10.67 5.73
CA ARG A 167 3.55 10.96 4.33
C ARG A 167 3.33 9.64 3.60
N ASP A 168 4.39 8.89 3.36
CA ASP A 168 4.35 7.68 2.57
C ASP A 168 5.15 6.53 3.24
N VAL A 169 4.84 5.29 2.85
CA VAL A 169 5.87 4.24 2.77
C VAL A 169 6.35 4.19 1.33
N VAL A 170 7.65 4.34 1.12
CA VAL A 170 8.25 4.50 -0.21
C VAL A 170 9.09 3.29 -0.55
N VAL A 171 8.89 2.74 -1.74
CA VAL A 171 9.71 1.66 -2.33
C VAL A 171 10.08 2.09 -3.74
N TRP A 172 11.22 2.75 -3.89
CA TRP A 172 11.65 3.32 -5.17
C TRP A 172 12.97 2.69 -5.64
N TYR A 173 13.07 2.40 -6.93
CA TYR A 173 14.22 1.71 -7.55
C TYR A 173 14.60 0.40 -6.83
N SER A 174 13.62 -0.26 -6.22
CA SER A 174 13.84 -1.32 -5.25
C SER A 174 13.10 -2.58 -5.68
N SER A 175 13.84 -3.65 -5.97
CA SER A 175 13.28 -4.89 -6.55
C SER A 175 13.51 -6.12 -5.66
N GLY A 176 12.66 -7.13 -5.80
CA GLY A 176 12.82 -8.38 -5.05
C GLY A 176 12.47 -8.27 -3.56
N ASN A 177 11.68 -7.25 -3.17
CA ASN A 177 11.36 -7.01 -1.76
C ASN A 177 10.01 -7.61 -1.35
N SER A 178 9.89 -7.90 -0.06
CA SER A 178 8.65 -8.37 0.58
C SER A 178 8.11 -7.31 1.52
N ILE A 179 6.86 -6.87 1.30
CA ILE A 179 6.12 -5.95 2.16
C ILE A 179 4.95 -6.74 2.73
N VAL A 180 5.06 -7.20 3.98
CA VAL A 180 4.18 -8.27 4.49
C VAL A 180 3.63 -7.97 5.89
N ARG A 181 2.33 -8.19 6.13
CA ARG A 181 1.70 -8.06 7.47
C ARG A 181 1.87 -6.70 8.15
N ASN A 182 1.97 -5.61 7.41
CA ASN A 182 2.06 -4.26 7.97
C ASN A 182 0.68 -3.63 8.18
N ASP A 183 0.54 -2.78 9.20
CA ASP A 183 -0.64 -1.95 9.46
C ASP A 183 -0.30 -0.47 9.24
N ILE A 184 -0.80 0.09 8.13
CA ILE A 184 -0.41 1.42 7.63
C ILE A 184 -1.66 2.31 7.55
N GLN A 185 -1.70 3.36 8.38
CA GLN A 185 -2.90 4.17 8.55
C GLN A 185 -2.67 5.68 8.54
N GLY A 186 -3.61 6.40 7.94
CA GLY A 186 -3.64 7.86 7.97
C GLY A 186 -2.48 8.53 7.21
N CYS A 187 -1.88 7.82 6.24
CA CYS A 187 -0.81 8.29 5.36
C CYS A 187 -1.37 8.88 4.07
N ARG A 188 -0.54 9.57 3.30
CA ARG A 188 -0.86 9.96 1.92
C ARG A 188 -0.85 8.72 1.03
N TYR A 189 0.31 8.10 0.81
CA TYR A 189 0.41 6.78 0.20
C TYR A 189 0.70 5.74 1.27
N GLY A 190 -0.19 4.76 1.43
CA GLY A 190 0.07 3.63 2.31
C GLY A 190 1.33 2.90 1.88
N THR A 191 1.49 2.55 0.60
CA THR A 191 2.79 2.19 0.01
C THR A 191 2.88 2.69 -1.43
N HIS A 192 4.01 3.28 -1.77
CA HIS A 192 4.27 3.92 -3.06
C HIS A 192 5.46 3.26 -3.75
N PHE A 193 5.19 2.55 -4.86
CA PHE A 193 6.19 1.92 -5.71
C PHE A 193 6.48 2.77 -6.93
N MET A 194 7.77 2.96 -7.23
CA MET A 194 8.23 3.63 -8.45
C MET A 194 9.47 2.93 -8.99
N TYR A 195 9.43 2.46 -10.23
CA TYR A 195 10.53 1.69 -10.85
C TYR A 195 11.00 0.52 -9.97
N SER A 196 10.06 -0.24 -9.41
CA SER A 196 10.32 -1.22 -8.35
C SER A 196 9.65 -2.54 -8.68
N HIS A 197 10.43 -3.44 -9.26
CA HIS A 197 9.97 -4.68 -9.90
C HIS A 197 10.00 -5.88 -8.94
N GLU A 198 9.32 -6.97 -9.29
CA GLU A 198 9.50 -8.25 -8.58
C GLU A 198 9.22 -8.16 -7.07
N ASN A 199 8.26 -7.31 -6.69
CA ASN A 199 7.91 -7.06 -5.30
C ASN A 199 6.65 -7.82 -4.90
N ARG A 200 6.63 -8.32 -3.66
CA ARG A 200 5.50 -9.04 -3.08
C ARG A 200 4.89 -8.24 -1.94
N ILE A 201 3.59 -7.96 -2.05
CA ILE A 201 2.80 -7.20 -1.08
C ILE A 201 1.69 -8.10 -0.56
N GLU A 202 1.84 -8.59 0.67
CA GLU A 202 0.96 -9.63 1.21
C GLU A 202 0.44 -9.36 2.61
N ASP A 203 -0.83 -9.68 2.85
CA ASP A 203 -1.43 -9.69 4.19
C ASP A 203 -1.34 -8.33 4.91
N ASN A 204 -1.23 -7.22 4.17
CA ASN A 204 -1.14 -5.88 4.75
C ASN A 204 -2.52 -5.25 4.94
N ARG A 205 -2.59 -4.31 5.89
CA ARG A 205 -3.76 -3.51 6.19
C ARG A 205 -3.49 -2.03 5.94
N TYR A 206 -4.13 -1.48 4.92
CA TYR A 206 -4.08 -0.09 4.53
C TYR A 206 -5.41 0.59 4.85
N GLN A 207 -5.41 1.56 5.76
CA GLN A 207 -6.67 2.19 6.18
C GLN A 207 -6.59 3.70 6.31
N LYS A 208 -7.67 4.37 5.87
CA LYS A 208 -7.80 5.83 6.02
C LYS A 208 -6.60 6.59 5.40
N ASN A 209 -5.94 5.96 4.44
CA ASN A 209 -4.89 6.60 3.65
C ASN A 209 -5.55 7.40 2.52
N VAL A 210 -4.87 8.40 1.95
CA VAL A 210 -5.39 9.05 0.74
C VAL A 210 -5.35 8.06 -0.44
N VAL A 211 -4.27 7.29 -0.51
CA VAL A 211 -4.10 6.15 -1.41
C VAL A 211 -3.59 4.96 -0.60
N GLY A 212 -4.17 3.77 -0.79
CA GLY A 212 -3.71 2.55 -0.14
C GLY A 212 -2.35 2.11 -0.69
N ILE A 213 -2.33 1.63 -1.92
CA ILE A 213 -1.11 1.25 -2.65
C ILE A 213 -1.10 1.98 -3.99
N PHE A 214 0.05 2.48 -4.43
CA PHE A 214 0.24 2.95 -5.80
C PHE A 214 1.46 2.30 -6.43
N VAL A 215 1.27 1.65 -7.57
CA VAL A 215 2.34 1.02 -8.37
C VAL A 215 2.58 1.84 -9.65
N MET A 216 3.80 2.36 -9.80
CA MET A 216 4.17 3.20 -10.94
C MET A 216 5.41 2.64 -11.65
N TYR A 217 5.36 2.57 -12.98
CA TYR A 217 6.51 2.22 -13.82
C TYR A 217 7.20 0.91 -13.41
N SER A 218 6.41 -0.06 -12.94
CA SER A 218 6.92 -1.29 -12.32
C SER A 218 6.30 -2.52 -13.00
N HIS A 219 6.91 -3.69 -12.80
CA HIS A 219 6.35 -4.94 -13.31
C HIS A 219 6.67 -6.13 -12.39
N ASP A 220 5.97 -7.24 -12.63
CA ASP A 220 6.07 -8.47 -11.84
C ASP A 220 5.79 -8.21 -10.35
N VAL A 221 4.67 -7.54 -10.07
CA VAL A 221 4.28 -7.17 -8.70
C VAL A 221 3.08 -8.00 -8.26
N THR A 222 3.23 -8.73 -7.16
CA THR A 222 2.16 -9.55 -6.58
C THR A 222 1.54 -8.83 -5.39
N LEU A 223 0.22 -8.63 -5.43
CA LEU A 223 -0.60 -8.09 -4.37
C LEU A 223 -1.59 -9.15 -3.94
N ARG A 224 -1.40 -9.73 -2.75
CA ARG A 224 -2.25 -10.82 -2.28
C ARG A 224 -2.74 -10.66 -0.85
N ARG A 225 -4.03 -10.91 -0.63
CA ARG A 225 -4.68 -10.87 0.71
C ARG A 225 -4.49 -9.54 1.46
N ASN A 226 -4.45 -8.42 0.75
CA ASN A 226 -4.36 -7.10 1.38
C ASN A 226 -5.76 -6.51 1.62
N LEU A 227 -5.92 -5.82 2.74
CA LEU A 227 -7.08 -4.97 3.03
C LEU A 227 -6.74 -3.52 2.67
N LEU A 228 -7.45 -2.96 1.69
CA LEU A 228 -7.36 -1.56 1.30
C LEU A 228 -8.71 -0.88 1.56
N ALA A 229 -8.80 -0.16 2.68
CA ALA A 229 -10.07 0.31 3.19
C ALA A 229 -10.10 1.81 3.51
N ARG A 230 -11.25 2.43 3.21
CA ARG A 230 -11.54 3.82 3.57
C ARG A 230 -10.52 4.80 3.00
N CYS A 231 -10.03 4.53 1.79
CA CYS A 231 -9.23 5.49 1.04
C CYS A 231 -10.14 6.60 0.52
N SER A 232 -9.89 7.83 0.94
CA SER A 232 -10.79 8.97 0.73
C SER A 232 -10.03 10.26 0.37
N GLY A 233 -10.77 11.31 0.02
CA GLY A 233 -10.24 12.60 -0.39
C GLY A 233 -10.17 12.74 -1.91
N ALA A 234 -9.49 13.78 -2.39
CA ALA A 234 -9.47 14.10 -3.82
C ALA A 234 -8.94 12.98 -4.73
N ALA A 235 -8.07 12.10 -4.21
CA ALA A 235 -7.67 10.87 -4.89
C ALA A 235 -8.54 9.68 -4.40
N GLY A 236 -8.48 9.34 -3.11
CA GLY A 236 -9.30 8.30 -2.50
C GLY A 236 -9.17 6.92 -3.15
N ILE A 237 -7.94 6.52 -3.50
CA ILE A 237 -7.68 5.31 -4.30
C ILE A 237 -7.26 4.15 -3.38
N GLY A 238 -7.88 2.97 -3.54
CA GLY A 238 -7.40 1.74 -2.92
C GLY A 238 -6.04 1.34 -3.52
N LEU A 239 -6.06 0.83 -4.74
CA LEU A 239 -4.90 0.47 -5.55
C LEU A 239 -4.84 1.36 -6.81
N GLY A 240 -3.78 2.15 -6.95
CA GLY A 240 -3.46 2.85 -8.18
C GLY A 240 -2.38 2.10 -8.96
N VAL A 241 -2.53 2.02 -10.28
CA VAL A 241 -1.53 1.44 -11.17
C VAL A 241 -1.32 2.37 -12.36
N LYS A 242 -0.07 2.79 -12.57
CA LYS A 242 0.31 3.64 -13.69
C LYS A 242 1.46 3.02 -14.47
N GLU A 243 1.26 2.88 -15.78
CA GLU A 243 2.27 2.39 -16.72
C GLU A 243 3.03 1.16 -16.20
N SER A 244 2.30 0.22 -15.60
CA SER A 244 2.85 -0.97 -14.93
C SER A 244 2.19 -2.24 -15.44
N GLY A 245 2.94 -3.34 -15.51
CA GLY A 245 2.49 -4.60 -16.14
C GLY A 245 2.87 -5.86 -15.35
N ASN A 246 2.35 -7.02 -15.73
CA ASN A 246 2.55 -8.29 -15.01
C ASN A 246 2.18 -8.19 -13.53
N LEU A 247 1.08 -7.49 -13.23
CA LEU A 247 0.55 -7.47 -11.87
C LEU A 247 -0.31 -8.71 -11.61
N GLU A 248 -0.13 -9.29 -10.43
CA GLU A 248 -1.03 -10.31 -9.88
C GLU A 248 -1.74 -9.75 -8.65
N VAL A 249 -2.98 -9.31 -8.84
CA VAL A 249 -3.83 -8.75 -7.78
C VAL A 249 -4.86 -9.80 -7.40
N ILE A 250 -4.57 -10.56 -6.33
CA ILE A 250 -5.27 -11.80 -6.01
C ILE A 250 -5.84 -11.76 -4.59
N GLU A 251 -7.11 -12.10 -4.41
CA GLU A 251 -7.70 -12.30 -3.08
C GLU A 251 -7.60 -11.04 -2.18
N ASN A 252 -7.63 -9.83 -2.73
CA ASN A 252 -7.59 -8.59 -1.93
C ASN A 252 -9.00 -8.10 -1.60
N ALA A 253 -9.12 -7.38 -0.48
CA ALA A 253 -10.36 -6.73 -0.05
C ALA A 253 -10.23 -5.21 -0.20
N PHE A 254 -11.04 -4.64 -1.09
CA PHE A 254 -11.20 -3.21 -1.30
C PHE A 254 -12.52 -2.74 -0.70
N LEU A 255 -12.47 -1.93 0.36
CA LEU A 255 -13.65 -1.59 1.14
C LEU A 255 -13.83 -0.08 1.33
N ALA A 256 -14.97 0.46 0.92
CA ALA A 256 -15.36 1.84 1.18
C ALA A 256 -14.33 2.88 0.69
N ASN A 257 -13.77 2.65 -0.50
CA ASN A 257 -12.84 3.58 -1.14
C ASN A 257 -13.62 4.51 -2.09
N THR A 258 -13.09 5.71 -2.38
CA THR A 258 -13.63 6.52 -3.48
C THR A 258 -13.46 5.76 -4.80
N THR A 259 -12.26 5.28 -5.11
CA THR A 259 -12.00 4.36 -6.22
C THR A 259 -11.22 3.15 -5.70
N SER A 260 -11.70 1.93 -5.86
CA SER A 260 -11.01 0.76 -5.31
C SER A 260 -9.75 0.42 -6.10
N VAL A 261 -9.87 0.28 -7.42
CA VAL A 261 -8.75 0.09 -8.34
C VAL A 261 -8.79 1.18 -9.39
N TYR A 262 -7.67 1.90 -9.57
CA TYR A 262 -7.48 2.89 -10.60
C TYR A 262 -6.34 2.47 -11.54
N LEU A 263 -6.63 2.37 -12.83
CA LEU A 263 -5.68 1.92 -13.85
C LEU A 263 -5.44 3.02 -14.89
N ASP A 264 -4.18 3.41 -15.04
CA ASP A 264 -3.72 4.35 -16.05
C ASP A 264 -2.68 3.69 -16.95
N THR A 265 -3.04 3.50 -18.22
CA THR A 265 -2.16 2.97 -19.28
C THR A 265 -1.37 1.73 -18.83
N SER A 266 -2.05 0.81 -18.14
CA SER A 266 -1.46 -0.35 -17.49
C SER A 266 -2.14 -1.63 -17.99
N PRO A 267 -1.42 -2.58 -18.59
CA PRO A 267 0.01 -2.56 -18.88
C PRO A 267 0.40 -1.63 -20.04
N LEU A 268 1.56 -0.97 -19.90
CA LEU A 268 2.17 -0.18 -20.97
C LEU A 268 2.87 -1.11 -22.00
N ASP A 269 3.61 -2.10 -21.52
CA ASP A 269 4.29 -3.08 -22.38
C ASP A 269 3.26 -3.99 -23.08
N ARG A 270 3.56 -4.36 -24.33
CA ARG A 270 2.72 -5.23 -25.16
C ARG A 270 2.75 -6.69 -24.72
N GLY A 271 3.86 -7.15 -24.13
CA GLY A 271 4.00 -8.52 -23.63
C GLY A 271 3.36 -8.74 -22.26
N HIS A 272 3.02 -7.66 -21.57
CA HIS A 272 2.51 -7.75 -20.20
C HIS A 272 1.00 -7.88 -20.14
N VAL A 273 0.53 -8.60 -19.11
CA VAL A 273 -0.88 -8.80 -18.77
C VAL A 273 -1.05 -8.58 -17.27
N ASN A 274 -2.12 -7.89 -16.87
CA ASN A 274 -2.46 -7.72 -15.46
C ASN A 274 -3.63 -8.62 -15.09
N HIS A 275 -3.49 -9.37 -14.00
CA HIS A 275 -4.49 -10.31 -13.51
C HIS A 275 -5.10 -9.80 -12.21
N PHE A 276 -6.43 -9.69 -12.19
CA PHE A 276 -7.24 -9.32 -11.03
C PHE A 276 -8.17 -10.50 -10.74
N ALA A 277 -7.79 -11.35 -9.79
CA ALA A 277 -8.50 -12.59 -9.51
C ALA A 277 -9.04 -12.65 -8.08
N ARG A 278 -10.30 -13.05 -7.93
CA ARG A 278 -10.92 -13.33 -6.61
C ARG A 278 -10.83 -12.15 -5.61
N ASN A 279 -10.81 -10.91 -6.10
CA ASN A 279 -10.83 -9.73 -5.24
C ASN A 279 -12.26 -9.34 -4.87
N HIS A 280 -12.41 -8.68 -3.72
CA HIS A 280 -13.68 -8.16 -3.24
C HIS A 280 -13.68 -6.64 -3.32
N PHE A 281 -14.63 -6.10 -4.06
CA PHE A 281 -14.88 -4.67 -4.19
C PHE A 281 -16.20 -4.35 -3.52
N ARG A 282 -16.16 -3.68 -2.37
CA ARG A 282 -17.36 -3.38 -1.58
C ARG A 282 -17.47 -1.94 -1.14
N MET A 283 -18.70 -1.42 -1.22
CA MET A 283 -19.10 -0.12 -0.66
C MET A 283 -18.31 1.08 -1.20
N SER A 284 -17.70 0.94 -2.37
CA SER A 284 -16.88 1.99 -2.96
C SER A 284 -17.68 2.84 -3.95
N GLU A 285 -17.29 4.10 -4.18
CA GLU A 285 -17.99 4.90 -5.19
C GLU A 285 -17.73 4.38 -6.61
N VAL A 286 -16.52 3.85 -6.85
CA VAL A 286 -16.12 3.12 -8.05
C VAL A 286 -15.34 1.88 -7.63
N ALA A 287 -15.74 0.69 -8.10
CA ALA A 287 -14.92 -0.51 -7.93
C ALA A 287 -13.70 -0.46 -8.85
N VAL A 288 -13.88 -0.43 -10.17
CA VAL A 288 -12.76 -0.34 -11.12
C VAL A 288 -12.86 0.92 -11.98
N GLY A 289 -11.87 1.79 -11.87
CA GLY A 289 -11.72 3.00 -12.65
C GLY A 289 -10.58 2.89 -13.64
N PHE A 290 -10.85 3.13 -14.91
CA PHE A 290 -9.84 3.25 -15.95
C PHE A 290 -9.68 4.71 -16.37
N HIS A 291 -8.44 5.17 -16.50
CA HIS A 291 -8.16 6.51 -17.03
C HIS A 291 -8.59 6.63 -18.50
N SER A 292 -8.33 5.58 -19.29
CA SER A 292 -8.66 5.44 -20.71
C SER A 292 -9.04 3.99 -21.01
N SER A 293 -9.46 3.68 -22.24
CA SER A 293 -9.83 2.31 -22.59
C SER A 293 -8.66 1.33 -22.31
N PRO A 294 -8.87 0.30 -21.48
CA PRO A 294 -7.83 -0.64 -21.11
C PRO A 294 -7.56 -1.63 -22.24
N ASN A 295 -6.43 -2.32 -22.12
CA ASN A 295 -6.12 -3.52 -22.88
C ASN A 295 -5.38 -4.50 -21.96
N ARG A 296 -5.52 -5.82 -22.14
CA ARG A 296 -4.74 -6.84 -21.41
C ARG A 296 -4.83 -6.75 -19.88
N ASN A 297 -6.01 -6.42 -19.37
CA ASN A 297 -6.35 -6.55 -17.95
C ASN A 297 -7.43 -7.63 -17.83
N HIS A 298 -7.18 -8.66 -17.04
CA HIS A 298 -8.06 -9.81 -16.90
C HIS A 298 -8.69 -9.79 -15.50
N PHE A 299 -10.01 -9.66 -15.43
CA PHE A 299 -10.80 -9.66 -14.21
C PHE A 299 -11.58 -10.96 -14.11
N GLU A 300 -11.13 -11.84 -13.22
CA GLU A 300 -11.65 -13.20 -13.09
C GLU A 300 -12.14 -13.50 -11.67
N GLY A 301 -13.36 -14.01 -11.53
CA GLY A 301 -13.82 -14.51 -10.22
C GLY A 301 -13.97 -13.44 -9.13
N ASN A 302 -14.04 -12.15 -9.48
CA ASN A 302 -14.12 -11.08 -8.49
C ASN A 302 -15.56 -10.89 -8.00
N THR A 303 -15.70 -10.41 -6.77
CA THR A 303 -16.99 -10.04 -6.16
C THR A 303 -17.13 -8.52 -6.16
N LEU A 304 -18.09 -7.99 -6.91
CA LEU A 304 -18.37 -6.55 -7.02
C LEU A 304 -19.74 -6.22 -6.42
N GLN A 305 -19.74 -5.78 -5.16
CA GLN A 305 -20.98 -5.59 -4.40
C GLN A 305 -21.10 -4.24 -3.73
N ASP A 306 -22.31 -3.71 -3.65
CA ASP A 306 -22.66 -2.47 -2.94
C ASP A 306 -21.86 -1.23 -3.39
N ASN A 307 -21.26 -1.27 -4.58
CA ASN A 307 -20.55 -0.13 -5.14
C ASN A 307 -21.55 0.81 -5.83
N ALA A 308 -21.30 2.12 -5.79
CA ALA A 308 -22.14 3.06 -6.51
C ALA A 308 -21.97 2.92 -8.05
N ARG A 309 -20.78 2.53 -8.51
CA ARG A 309 -20.48 2.14 -9.89
C ARG A 309 -19.51 0.97 -9.91
N GLN A 310 -19.82 -0.04 -10.72
CA GLN A 310 -18.94 -1.20 -10.88
C GLN A 310 -17.70 -0.85 -11.68
N VAL A 311 -17.87 -0.26 -12.88
CA VAL A 311 -16.77 0.15 -13.74
C VAL A 311 -16.99 1.56 -14.27
N SER A 312 -15.92 2.34 -14.34
CA SER A 312 -15.90 3.68 -14.95
C SER A 312 -14.70 3.82 -15.87
N VAL A 313 -14.87 4.49 -17.00
CA VAL A 313 -13.78 4.74 -17.97
C VAL A 313 -13.73 6.23 -18.30
N GLY A 314 -12.55 6.83 -18.19
CA GLY A 314 -12.32 8.23 -18.55
C GLY A 314 -12.37 8.47 -20.06
N GLY A 315 -12.55 9.74 -20.44
CA GLY A 315 -12.47 10.17 -21.86
C GLY A 315 -13.57 9.63 -22.78
N GLY A 316 -14.66 9.07 -22.25
CA GLY A 316 -15.72 8.46 -23.07
C GLY A 316 -15.32 7.10 -23.68
N GLY A 317 -14.27 6.48 -23.14
CA GLY A 317 -13.81 5.15 -23.53
C GLY A 317 -14.79 4.02 -23.16
N ASP A 318 -14.30 2.81 -23.19
CA ASP A 318 -14.99 1.60 -22.76
C ASP A 318 -13.98 0.63 -22.16
N ALA A 319 -14.46 -0.45 -21.54
CA ALA A 319 -13.64 -1.50 -20.94
C ALA A 319 -13.70 -2.81 -21.74
N ILE A 320 -13.98 -2.74 -23.05
CA ILE A 320 -14.08 -3.90 -23.95
C ILE A 320 -12.71 -4.56 -24.17
N GLY A 321 -11.63 -3.78 -24.12
CA GLY A 321 -10.26 -4.32 -24.24
C GLY A 321 -9.78 -5.06 -22.98
N ALA A 322 -10.54 -5.03 -21.88
CA ALA A 322 -10.32 -5.89 -20.72
C ALA A 322 -11.17 -7.16 -20.82
N THR A 323 -10.66 -8.25 -20.27
CA THR A 323 -11.39 -9.52 -20.18
C THR A 323 -12.10 -9.59 -18.84
N TRP A 324 -13.38 -9.95 -18.86
CA TRP A 324 -14.20 -10.13 -17.68
C TRP A 324 -14.83 -11.52 -17.76
N THR A 325 -14.58 -12.37 -16.77
CA THR A 325 -15.10 -13.74 -16.75
C THR A 325 -15.37 -14.18 -15.32
N GLY A 326 -16.53 -14.79 -15.05
CA GLY A 326 -16.74 -15.44 -13.77
C GLY A 326 -16.91 -14.48 -12.61
N ASN A 327 -17.20 -13.19 -12.83
CA ASN A 327 -17.34 -12.23 -11.75
C ASN A 327 -18.77 -12.24 -11.20
N CYS A 328 -18.92 -11.96 -9.91
CA CYS A 328 -20.22 -11.76 -9.26
C CYS A 328 -20.53 -10.26 -9.19
N TRP A 329 -21.70 -9.87 -9.70
CA TRP A 329 -22.13 -8.48 -9.80
C TRP A 329 -23.42 -8.29 -8.99
N ASN A 330 -23.48 -7.29 -8.10
CA ASN A 330 -24.70 -7.06 -7.29
C ASN A 330 -25.94 -6.70 -8.10
N ASP A 331 -25.77 -6.18 -9.30
CA ASP A 331 -26.82 -5.71 -10.20
C ASP A 331 -27.10 -6.69 -11.34
N TYR A 332 -26.53 -7.90 -11.28
CA TYR A 332 -26.89 -8.98 -12.19
C TYR A 332 -28.33 -9.45 -11.92
N GLN A 333 -29.18 -9.38 -12.94
CA GLN A 333 -30.59 -9.75 -12.90
C GLN A 333 -30.91 -10.95 -13.81
N GLY A 334 -29.89 -11.73 -14.17
CA GLY A 334 -30.06 -12.95 -14.96
C GLY A 334 -30.60 -14.11 -14.13
N TYR A 335 -30.57 -15.29 -14.74
CA TYR A 335 -31.05 -16.54 -14.16
C TYR A 335 -30.07 -17.67 -14.45
N ASP A 336 -30.18 -18.73 -13.67
CA ASP A 336 -29.38 -19.96 -13.75
C ASP A 336 -30.39 -21.13 -13.69
N LEU A 337 -30.74 -21.68 -14.85
CA LEU A 337 -31.76 -22.72 -15.00
C LEU A 337 -31.20 -24.12 -14.78
N ASP A 338 -29.91 -24.33 -15.03
CA ASP A 338 -29.27 -25.64 -14.87
C ASP A 338 -28.64 -25.85 -13.47
N GLY A 339 -28.51 -24.77 -12.70
CA GLY A 339 -28.09 -24.76 -11.29
C GLY A 339 -26.59 -24.89 -11.10
N ASP A 340 -25.77 -24.55 -12.09
CA ASP A 340 -24.31 -24.68 -12.02
C ASP A 340 -23.63 -23.50 -11.29
N GLY A 341 -24.39 -22.45 -10.93
CA GLY A 341 -23.92 -21.25 -10.25
C GLY A 341 -23.39 -20.16 -11.18
N ILE A 342 -23.47 -20.35 -12.50
CA ILE A 342 -23.17 -19.40 -13.57
C ILE A 342 -24.50 -18.96 -14.19
N GLY A 343 -24.61 -17.68 -14.52
CA GLY A 343 -25.80 -17.16 -15.16
C GLY A 343 -25.87 -17.53 -16.65
N ASP A 344 -27.04 -18.01 -17.09
CA ASP A 344 -27.32 -18.41 -18.48
C ASP A 344 -27.28 -17.25 -19.49
N VAL A 345 -27.33 -16.01 -18.99
CA VAL A 345 -27.28 -14.78 -19.79
C VAL A 345 -26.06 -13.95 -19.44
N PRO A 346 -25.30 -13.44 -20.44
CA PRO A 346 -24.15 -12.58 -20.17
C PRO A 346 -24.52 -11.33 -19.35
N TYR A 347 -23.65 -10.92 -18.45
CA TYR A 347 -23.76 -9.61 -17.82
C TYR A 347 -23.20 -8.54 -18.77
N GLU A 348 -23.99 -7.51 -19.02
CA GLU A 348 -23.59 -6.36 -19.83
C GLU A 348 -23.77 -5.07 -19.06
N LEU A 349 -22.67 -4.36 -18.79
CA LEU A 349 -22.76 -3.02 -18.22
C LEU A 349 -23.04 -2.01 -19.32
N ARG A 350 -24.26 -1.46 -19.32
CA ARG A 350 -24.70 -0.35 -20.17
C ARG A 350 -25.26 0.74 -19.26
N SER A 351 -24.74 1.96 -19.33
CA SER A 351 -25.26 3.07 -18.50
C SER A 351 -25.23 4.39 -19.25
N LEU A 352 -26.42 4.88 -19.60
CA LEU A 352 -26.57 6.20 -20.23
C LEU A 352 -26.43 7.29 -19.18
N SER A 353 -26.96 7.07 -17.98
CA SER A 353 -26.77 7.96 -16.83
C SER A 353 -25.28 8.10 -16.47
N GLY A 354 -24.52 7.00 -16.50
CA GLY A 354 -23.08 6.98 -16.30
C GLY A 354 -22.34 7.78 -17.35
N GLU A 355 -22.72 7.66 -18.63
CA GLU A 355 -22.16 8.47 -19.72
C GLU A 355 -22.45 9.97 -19.53
N LEU A 356 -23.68 10.32 -19.17
CA LEU A 356 -24.09 11.71 -18.93
C LEU A 356 -23.34 12.32 -17.75
N VAL A 357 -23.20 11.60 -16.65
CA VAL A 357 -22.43 12.04 -15.48
C VAL A 357 -20.93 12.18 -15.81
N GLY A 358 -20.39 11.31 -16.65
CA GLY A 358 -19.02 11.43 -17.16
C GLY A 358 -18.80 12.71 -17.99
N LYS A 359 -19.78 13.09 -18.82
CA LYS A 359 -19.74 14.32 -19.62
C LYS A 359 -20.06 15.59 -18.82
N LYS A 360 -20.94 15.49 -17.82
CA LYS A 360 -21.39 16.58 -16.96
C LYS A 360 -21.33 16.14 -15.49
N PRO A 361 -20.19 16.36 -14.81
CA PRO A 361 -19.99 15.93 -13.42
C PRO A 361 -21.06 16.43 -12.44
N GLU A 362 -21.66 17.59 -12.71
CA GLU A 362 -22.76 18.19 -11.92
C GLU A 362 -23.97 17.25 -11.77
N LEU A 363 -24.20 16.38 -12.76
CA LEU A 363 -25.29 15.39 -12.71
C LEU A 363 -25.08 14.33 -11.62
N ALA A 364 -23.87 14.21 -11.05
CA ALA A 364 -23.60 13.33 -9.92
C ALA A 364 -24.48 13.65 -8.70
N PHE A 365 -24.98 14.89 -8.58
CA PHE A 365 -25.94 15.28 -7.54
C PHE A 365 -27.23 14.46 -7.57
N PHE A 366 -27.68 14.03 -8.76
CA PHE A 366 -28.91 13.26 -8.93
C PHE A 366 -28.72 11.75 -8.79
N ARG A 367 -27.54 11.27 -8.36
CA ARG A 367 -27.29 9.83 -8.16
C ARG A 367 -28.25 9.24 -7.12
N GLY A 368 -28.75 8.04 -7.40
CA GLY A 368 -29.74 7.38 -6.55
C GLY A 368 -31.15 7.99 -6.59
N SER A 369 -31.36 9.07 -7.36
CA SER A 369 -32.69 9.63 -7.57
C SER A 369 -33.46 8.86 -8.65
N PRO A 370 -34.81 8.85 -8.60
CA PRO A 370 -35.63 8.30 -9.67
C PRO A 370 -35.37 8.92 -11.04
N ALA A 371 -34.88 10.17 -11.10
CA ALA A 371 -34.65 10.89 -12.35
C ALA A 371 -33.55 10.23 -13.21
N LEU A 372 -32.37 9.93 -12.64
CA LEU A 372 -31.32 9.21 -13.38
C LEU A 372 -31.69 7.75 -13.63
N GLY A 373 -32.42 7.11 -12.71
CA GLY A 373 -32.95 5.75 -12.93
C GLY A 373 -33.90 5.68 -14.13
N MET A 374 -34.77 6.68 -14.30
CA MET A 374 -35.65 6.78 -15.47
C MET A 374 -34.88 6.97 -16.78
N VAL A 375 -33.75 7.70 -16.77
CA VAL A 375 -32.89 7.84 -17.96
C VAL A 375 -32.38 6.48 -18.43
N ASP A 376 -31.92 5.62 -17.52
CA ASP A 376 -31.45 4.29 -17.88
C ASP A 376 -32.59 3.36 -18.33
N VAL A 377 -33.80 3.50 -17.77
CA VAL A 377 -34.99 2.76 -18.25
C VAL A 377 -35.36 3.19 -19.67
N VAL A 378 -35.43 4.49 -19.95
CA VAL A 378 -35.72 5.02 -21.29
C VAL A 378 -34.66 4.55 -22.30
N ALA A 379 -33.39 4.55 -21.90
CA ALA A 379 -32.27 4.07 -22.72
C ALA A 379 -32.39 2.57 -23.08
N ARG A 380 -33.02 1.75 -22.23
CA ARG A 380 -33.29 0.32 -22.53
C ARG A 380 -34.45 0.14 -23.50
N VAL A 381 -35.46 1.02 -23.47
CA VAL A 381 -36.69 0.90 -24.28
C VAL A 381 -36.54 1.53 -25.67
N VAL A 382 -35.77 2.62 -25.79
CA VAL A 382 -35.64 3.38 -27.04
C VAL A 382 -34.27 3.12 -27.67
N PRO A 383 -34.19 2.40 -28.81
CA PRO A 383 -32.92 2.04 -29.45
C PRO A 383 -32.04 3.23 -29.84
N LEU A 384 -32.63 4.40 -30.10
CA LEU A 384 -31.92 5.65 -30.40
C LEU A 384 -31.03 6.13 -29.23
N PHE A 385 -31.36 5.73 -28.00
CA PHE A 385 -30.63 6.09 -26.78
C PHE A 385 -29.90 4.90 -26.15
N ALA A 386 -29.71 3.79 -26.89
CA ALA A 386 -29.02 2.62 -26.38
C ALA A 386 -27.63 3.02 -25.87
N PRO A 387 -27.32 2.81 -24.58
CA PRO A 387 -26.04 3.25 -24.01
C PRO A 387 -24.89 2.50 -24.67
N LYS A 388 -23.72 3.16 -24.73
CA LYS A 388 -22.48 2.48 -25.11
C LYS A 388 -22.26 1.30 -24.14
N ARG A 389 -22.04 0.11 -24.70
CA ARG A 389 -21.64 -1.07 -23.95
C ARG A 389 -20.24 -0.83 -23.39
N LEU A 390 -20.09 -0.90 -22.07
CA LEU A 390 -18.81 -0.68 -21.40
C LEU A 390 -18.02 -1.97 -21.26
N LEU A 391 -18.67 -3.08 -20.90
CA LEU A 391 -18.05 -4.40 -20.78
C LEU A 391 -19.09 -5.51 -20.94
N VAL A 392 -18.60 -6.74 -21.12
CA VAL A 392 -19.40 -7.98 -21.11
C VAL A 392 -18.66 -9.01 -20.27
N ASP A 393 -19.38 -9.66 -19.36
CA ASP A 393 -18.94 -10.89 -18.69
C ASP A 393 -19.84 -12.03 -19.20
N PRO A 394 -19.31 -12.99 -19.97
CA PRO A 394 -20.11 -14.06 -20.58
C PRO A 394 -20.55 -15.12 -19.56
N GLU A 395 -19.86 -15.23 -18.43
CA GLU A 395 -20.08 -16.28 -17.42
C GLU A 395 -20.24 -15.63 -16.04
N PRO A 396 -21.23 -14.73 -15.83
CA PRO A 396 -21.39 -14.05 -14.55
C PRO A 396 -21.76 -15.07 -13.46
N ARG A 397 -21.16 -14.97 -12.28
CA ARG A 397 -21.49 -15.85 -11.15
C ARG A 397 -22.74 -15.38 -10.42
N MET A 398 -23.60 -16.33 -10.06
CA MET A 398 -24.81 -16.08 -9.27
C MET A 398 -24.49 -15.67 -7.82
N ASN A 399 -23.41 -16.20 -7.26
CA ASN A 399 -23.03 -16.00 -5.87
C ASN A 399 -21.61 -15.45 -5.75
N ALA A 400 -21.39 -14.64 -4.69
CA ALA A 400 -20.06 -14.17 -4.34
C ALA A 400 -19.14 -15.33 -4.00
N VAL A 401 -17.89 -15.22 -4.43
CA VAL A 401 -16.80 -16.05 -3.90
C VAL A 401 -16.52 -15.55 -2.48
N PRO A 402 -16.36 -16.38 -1.44
CA PRO A 402 -15.98 -15.92 -0.11
C PRO A 402 -14.47 -15.61 -0.03
N LEU A 403 -14.09 -14.61 0.78
CA LEU A 403 -12.70 -14.45 1.22
C LEU A 403 -12.50 -15.20 2.54
N GLU A 404 -11.75 -16.30 2.52
CA GLU A 404 -11.51 -17.11 3.73
C GLU A 404 -10.75 -16.34 4.83
N TRP A 405 -9.93 -15.36 4.45
CA TRP A 405 -9.09 -14.60 5.35
C TRP A 405 -9.72 -13.27 5.83
N PHE A 406 -10.87 -12.88 5.26
CA PHE A 406 -11.50 -11.59 5.53
C PHE A 406 -13.04 -11.67 5.47
N ASP A 407 -13.70 -11.48 6.61
CA ASP A 407 -15.15 -11.31 6.65
C ASP A 407 -15.50 -9.81 6.60
N ALA A 408 -16.22 -9.43 5.55
CA ALA A 408 -16.65 -8.05 5.30
C ALA A 408 -18.08 -7.77 5.81
N ARG A 409 -18.71 -8.70 6.54
CA ARG A 409 -20.05 -8.52 7.13
C ARG A 409 -20.10 -7.48 8.23
#